data_AF-R1E415-F1
#
_entry.id   AF-R1E415-F1
#
_cell.length_a   1.000
_cell.length_b   1.000
_cell.length_c   1.000
_cell.angle_alpha   90.00
_cell.angle_beta   90.00
_cell.angle_gamma   90.00
#
_symmetry.space_group_name_H-M   'P 1'
#
loop_
_entity.id
_entity.type
_entity.pdbx_description
1 polymer ?
#
loop_
_entity_poly.entity_id
_entity_poly.type
_entity_poly.pdbx_seq_one_letter_code
_entity_poly.pdbx_strand_id
1 'polypeptide(L)'
;MLFLSTAAAVPPLAGYTPATLLSVPKTSADFSCTFRHARLCESASLRKAAGESIEHLLLKALVWALYLPAHPSAVCEPGPLSRLDVYGGGLPFHPDVVALTPSGEPTWWAECGSVSARKLEALSRAHPRSRFTIAKWGRSDLRGYAAQLRASLPADAAGRFEVISWPADAPERCIDQDGAVHVSFDDLLDREVL
;
A
#
# COMPACT_ATOMS: atom_id res chain seq x y z
N MET A 1 0.68 -43.93 14.42
CA MET A 1 1.71 -42.88 14.57
C MET A 1 1.65 -42.04 13.29
N LEU A 2 0.87 -40.96 13.30
CA LEU A 2 0.69 -40.07 12.14
C LEU A 2 1.79 -39.01 12.20
N PHE A 3 2.69 -39.02 11.22
CA PHE A 3 3.65 -37.94 11.02
C PHE A 3 2.88 -36.71 10.49
N LEU A 4 2.65 -35.73 11.37
CA LEU A 4 2.34 -34.38 10.94
C LEU A 4 3.60 -33.84 10.26
N SER A 5 3.57 -33.80 8.93
CA SER A 5 4.54 -33.03 8.14
C SER A 5 4.30 -31.56 8.48
N THR A 6 5.10 -31.01 9.39
CA THR A 6 5.19 -29.56 9.58
C THR A 6 5.84 -29.01 8.32
N ALA A 7 5.03 -28.54 7.37
CA ALA A 7 5.53 -27.69 6.30
C ALA A 7 6.35 -26.58 6.97
N ALA A 8 7.63 -26.46 6.60
CA ALA A 8 8.49 -25.42 7.12
C ALA A 8 7.80 -24.07 6.91
N ALA A 9 7.59 -23.31 7.98
CA ALA A 9 6.96 -22.01 7.89
C ALA A 9 7.76 -21.13 6.92
N VAL A 10 7.09 -20.59 5.90
CA VAL A 10 7.72 -19.63 4.98
C VAL A 10 8.18 -18.43 5.81
N PRO A 11 9.47 -18.05 5.77
CA PRO A 11 9.95 -16.92 6.55
C PRO A 11 9.22 -15.63 6.13
N PRO A 12 8.88 -14.75 7.09
CA PRO A 12 7.99 -13.61 6.88
C PRO A 12 8.50 -12.64 5.80
N LEU A 13 9.80 -12.41 5.70
CA LEU A 13 10.38 -11.56 4.65
C LEU A 13 11.09 -12.38 3.57
N ALA A 14 10.58 -13.56 3.24
CA ALA A 14 11.21 -14.50 2.30
C ALA A 14 12.68 -14.85 2.66
N GLY A 15 13.05 -14.72 3.94
CA GLY A 15 14.39 -14.98 4.45
C GLY A 15 15.33 -13.76 4.42
N TYR A 16 14.86 -12.61 3.95
CA TYR A 16 15.60 -11.34 4.00
C TYR A 16 15.42 -10.64 5.35
N THR A 17 16.35 -9.76 5.68
CA THR A 17 16.15 -8.68 6.67
C THR A 17 15.57 -7.43 5.98
N PRO A 18 14.94 -6.49 6.71
CA PRO A 18 14.46 -5.23 6.13
C PRO A 18 15.52 -4.49 5.29
N ALA A 19 16.76 -4.38 5.79
CA ALA A 19 17.86 -3.73 5.08
C ALA A 19 18.26 -4.48 3.80
N THR A 20 18.41 -5.81 3.88
CA THR A 20 18.78 -6.60 2.70
C THR A 20 17.65 -6.70 1.67
N LEU A 21 16.40 -6.57 2.12
CA LEU A 21 15.24 -6.64 1.25
C LEU A 21 15.26 -5.47 0.26
N LEU A 22 15.56 -4.26 0.71
CA LEU A 22 15.70 -3.07 -0.17
C LEU A 22 16.74 -3.25 -1.28
N SER A 23 17.75 -4.09 -1.04
CA SER A 23 18.80 -4.38 -2.03
C SER A 23 18.39 -5.41 -3.08
N VAL A 24 17.22 -6.05 -2.95
CA VAL A 24 16.78 -7.09 -3.88
C VAL A 24 16.46 -6.46 -5.25
N PRO A 25 17.09 -6.96 -6.34
CA PRO A 25 16.83 -6.42 -7.66
C PRO A 25 15.36 -6.50 -8.08
N LYS A 26 14.92 -5.45 -8.77
CA LYS A 26 13.60 -5.39 -9.42
C LYS A 26 13.35 -6.58 -10.35
N THR A 27 14.40 -7.11 -10.98
CA THR A 27 14.37 -8.27 -11.88
C THR A 27 14.37 -9.63 -11.19
N SER A 28 14.52 -9.70 -9.86
CA SER A 28 14.48 -10.98 -9.15
C SER A 28 13.14 -11.69 -9.38
N ALA A 29 13.17 -13.02 -9.33
CA ALA A 29 11.98 -13.84 -9.41
C ALA A 29 10.94 -13.46 -8.35
N ASP A 30 9.71 -13.90 -8.57
CA ASP A 30 8.61 -13.65 -7.64
C ASP A 30 8.85 -14.32 -6.30
N PHE A 31 8.47 -13.64 -5.23
CA PHE A 31 8.41 -14.20 -3.89
C PHE A 31 7.34 -13.47 -3.08
N SER A 32 6.95 -14.03 -1.94
CA SER A 32 5.98 -13.42 -1.06
C SER A 32 6.61 -13.01 0.26
N CYS A 33 6.19 -11.87 0.79
CA CYS A 33 6.48 -11.43 2.13
C CYS A 33 5.19 -11.31 2.93
N THR A 34 5.20 -11.81 4.15
CA THR A 34 4.16 -11.65 5.16
C THR A 34 4.57 -10.56 6.14
N PHE A 35 3.74 -9.53 6.24
CA PHE A 35 3.85 -8.45 7.20
C PHE A 35 2.75 -8.60 8.25
N ARG A 36 3.07 -8.34 9.52
CA ARG A 36 2.10 -8.35 10.62
C ARG A 36 1.99 -6.95 11.19
N HIS A 37 0.79 -6.49 11.47
CA HIS A 37 0.64 -5.22 12.17
C HIS A 37 1.12 -5.41 13.63
N ALA A 38 2.02 -4.57 14.13
CA ALA A 38 2.65 -4.82 15.43
C ALA A 38 1.69 -4.83 16.63
N ARG A 39 0.57 -4.10 16.53
CA ARG A 39 -0.42 -3.93 17.61
C ARG A 39 -1.77 -4.58 17.36
N LEU A 40 -2.01 -5.06 16.15
CA LEU A 40 -3.30 -5.63 15.72
C LEU A 40 -3.02 -7.07 15.30
N CYS A 41 -3.97 -7.98 15.54
CA CYS A 41 -3.83 -9.39 15.15
C CYS A 41 -4.09 -9.59 13.65
N GLU A 42 -3.53 -8.73 12.81
CA GLU A 42 -3.77 -8.66 11.37
C GLU A 42 -2.45 -8.82 10.61
N SER A 43 -2.53 -9.43 9.43
CA SER A 43 -1.37 -9.67 8.58
C SER A 43 -1.71 -9.49 7.10
N ALA A 44 -0.76 -8.99 6.33
CA ALA A 44 -0.84 -8.89 4.88
C ALA A 44 0.27 -9.73 4.24
N SER A 45 -0.10 -10.58 3.28
CA SER A 45 0.84 -11.31 2.43
C SER A 45 0.92 -10.63 1.08
N LEU A 46 2.05 -10.01 0.78
CA LEU A 46 2.28 -9.31 -0.48
C LEU A 46 3.21 -10.12 -1.37
N ARG A 47 2.89 -10.18 -2.66
CA ARG A 47 3.74 -10.82 -3.66
C ARG A 47 4.60 -9.76 -4.32
N LYS A 48 5.91 -9.91 -4.21
CA LYS A 48 6.85 -9.24 -5.09
C LYS A 48 6.70 -9.83 -6.49
N ALA A 49 6.25 -9.05 -7.46
CA ALA A 49 6.25 -9.46 -8.86
C ALA A 49 7.58 -9.13 -9.57
N ALA A 50 7.97 -9.93 -10.55
CA ALA A 50 9.09 -9.62 -11.43
C ALA A 50 8.83 -8.28 -12.14
N GLY A 51 9.78 -7.35 -12.04
CA GLY A 51 9.61 -6.00 -12.55
C GLY A 51 8.92 -5.03 -11.58
N GLU A 52 8.64 -5.44 -10.34
CA GLU A 52 8.23 -4.55 -9.25
C GLU A 52 9.45 -4.22 -8.37
N SER A 53 9.58 -2.95 -7.96
CA SER A 53 10.62 -2.57 -7.00
C SER A 53 10.22 -2.97 -5.59
N ILE A 54 11.20 -3.29 -4.75
CA ILE A 54 10.97 -3.58 -3.34
C ILE A 54 10.37 -2.38 -2.61
N GLU A 55 10.79 -1.16 -2.97
CA GLU A 55 10.20 0.06 -2.43
C GLU A 55 8.68 0.11 -2.64
N HIS A 56 8.16 -0.38 -3.77
CA HIS A 56 6.72 -0.42 -4.02
C HIS A 56 6.03 -1.42 -3.09
N LEU A 57 6.57 -2.63 -2.95
CA LEU A 57 6.06 -3.64 -2.02
C LEU A 57 6.09 -3.17 -0.56
N LEU A 58 7.18 -2.53 -0.14
CA LEU A 58 7.32 -1.98 1.21
C LEU A 58 6.39 -0.80 1.47
N LEU A 59 6.19 0.08 0.47
CA LEU A 59 5.19 1.14 0.57
C LEU A 59 3.80 0.57 0.85
N LYS A 60 3.40 -0.49 0.15
CA LYS A 60 2.09 -1.13 0.38
C LYS A 60 1.96 -1.62 1.82
N ALA A 61 2.98 -2.31 2.34
CA ALA A 61 3.00 -2.82 3.71
C ALA A 61 2.93 -1.68 4.76
N LEU A 62 3.73 -0.62 4.58
CA LEU A 62 3.76 0.53 5.49
C LEU A 62 2.43 1.31 5.46
N VAL A 63 1.87 1.53 4.26
CA VAL A 63 0.57 2.18 4.07
C VAL A 63 -0.55 1.38 4.69
N TRP A 64 -0.59 0.06 4.42
CA TRP A 64 -1.56 -0.82 5.05
C TRP A 64 -1.47 -0.74 6.57
N ALA A 65 -0.28 -0.88 7.14
CA ALA A 65 -0.13 -0.87 8.59
C ALA A 65 -0.50 0.49 9.20
N LEU A 66 -0.13 1.61 8.56
CA LEU A 66 -0.42 2.96 9.05
C LEU A 66 -1.92 3.26 9.09
N TYR A 67 -2.66 2.82 8.07
CA TYR A 67 -4.08 3.15 7.91
C TYR A 67 -5.05 2.08 8.42
N LEU A 68 -4.59 0.85 8.67
CA LEU A 68 -5.44 -0.24 9.17
C LEU A 68 -6.23 0.14 10.44
N PRO A 69 -5.69 0.88 11.43
CA PRO A 69 -6.49 1.32 12.58
C PRO A 69 -7.69 2.21 12.21
N ALA A 70 -7.56 3.06 11.19
CA ALA A 70 -8.63 3.95 10.71
C ALA A 70 -9.54 3.25 9.67
N HIS A 71 -9.02 2.23 9.01
CA HIS A 71 -9.67 1.47 7.95
C HIS A 71 -9.54 -0.04 8.21
N PRO A 72 -10.32 -0.62 9.14
CA PRO A 72 -10.12 -2.01 9.59
C PRO A 72 -10.34 -3.07 8.51
N SER A 73 -11.02 -2.74 7.40
CA SER A 73 -11.19 -3.62 6.24
C SER A 73 -10.09 -3.46 5.18
N ALA A 74 -9.01 -2.73 5.49
CA ALA A 74 -7.92 -2.49 4.56
C ALA A 74 -7.17 -3.77 4.20
N VAL A 75 -7.06 -4.03 2.91
CA VAL A 75 -6.36 -5.20 2.34
C VAL A 75 -5.39 -4.76 1.25
N CYS A 76 -4.21 -5.37 1.23
CA CYS A 76 -3.24 -5.21 0.14
C CYS A 76 -3.63 -6.09 -1.04
N GLU A 77 -3.47 -5.56 -2.26
CA GLU A 77 -3.58 -6.34 -3.51
C GLU A 77 -4.76 -7.33 -3.52
N PRO A 78 -6.02 -6.86 -3.45
CA PRO A 78 -7.18 -7.72 -3.22
C PRO A 78 -7.53 -8.65 -4.40
N GLY A 79 -6.68 -9.65 -4.68
CA GLY A 79 -6.97 -10.79 -5.55
C GLY A 79 -7.34 -10.46 -7.02
N PRO A 80 -7.76 -11.49 -7.79
CA PRO A 80 -7.78 -11.45 -9.25
C PRO A 80 -8.84 -10.53 -9.88
N LEU A 81 -8.56 -10.23 -11.16
CA LEU A 81 -9.27 -9.35 -12.12
C LEU A 81 -10.81 -9.44 -12.13
N SER A 82 -11.42 -10.55 -11.73
CA SER A 82 -12.89 -10.65 -11.68
C SER A 82 -13.54 -9.71 -10.67
N ARG A 83 -12.73 -9.09 -9.79
CA ARG A 83 -13.16 -8.03 -8.86
C ARG A 83 -12.87 -6.61 -9.34
N LEU A 84 -12.29 -6.42 -10.54
CA LEU A 84 -12.10 -5.09 -11.13
C LEU A 84 -13.40 -4.32 -11.24
N ASP A 85 -14.49 -4.99 -11.62
CA ASP A 85 -15.82 -4.37 -11.71
C ASP A 85 -16.28 -3.84 -10.35
N VAL A 86 -15.92 -4.55 -9.28
CA VAL A 86 -16.30 -4.23 -7.91
C VAL A 86 -15.44 -3.08 -7.37
N TYR A 87 -14.12 -3.18 -7.52
CA TYR A 87 -13.21 -2.18 -6.93
C TYR A 87 -13.06 -0.94 -7.79
N GLY A 88 -12.87 -1.09 -9.10
CA GLY A 88 -12.68 0.02 -10.02
C GLY A 88 -13.99 0.61 -10.53
N GLY A 89 -15.16 0.12 -10.10
CA GLY A 89 -16.45 0.56 -10.64
C GLY A 89 -16.54 0.36 -12.15
N GLY A 90 -16.00 -0.76 -12.65
CA GLY A 90 -15.87 -1.05 -14.09
C GLY A 90 -14.62 -0.46 -14.76
N LEU A 91 -13.72 0.18 -14.01
CA LEU A 91 -12.44 0.66 -14.52
C LEU A 91 -11.36 -0.44 -14.46
N PRO A 92 -10.37 -0.45 -15.38
CA PRO A 92 -9.29 -1.42 -15.45
C PRO A 92 -8.18 -1.18 -14.38
N PHE A 93 -8.54 -0.72 -13.19
CA PHE A 93 -7.59 -0.30 -12.15
C PHE A 93 -7.64 -1.19 -10.92
N HIS A 94 -6.46 -1.62 -10.46
CA HIS A 94 -6.30 -2.29 -9.17
C HIS A 94 -5.76 -1.31 -8.13
N PRO A 95 -6.29 -1.35 -6.91
CA PRO A 95 -5.69 -0.66 -5.79
C PRO A 95 -4.44 -1.40 -5.33
N ASP A 96 -3.47 -0.65 -4.81
CA ASP A 96 -2.37 -1.22 -4.06
C ASP A 96 -2.83 -1.64 -2.66
N VAL A 97 -3.62 -0.78 -2.01
CA VAL A 97 -4.33 -1.08 -0.75
C VAL A 97 -5.74 -0.48 -0.84
N VAL A 98 -6.75 -1.19 -0.37
CA VAL A 98 -8.14 -0.70 -0.37
C VAL A 98 -8.87 -1.13 0.89
N ALA A 99 -9.77 -0.27 1.38
CA ALA A 99 -10.73 -0.63 2.41
C ALA A 99 -12.14 -0.57 1.82
N LEU A 100 -12.95 -1.57 2.15
CA LEU A 100 -14.24 -1.81 1.51
C LEU A 100 -15.37 -1.79 2.54
N THR A 101 -16.56 -1.42 2.08
CA THR A 101 -17.81 -1.73 2.79
C THR A 101 -18.09 -3.25 2.73
N PRO A 102 -19.01 -3.77 3.56
CA PRO A 102 -19.49 -5.15 3.41
C PRO A 102 -20.09 -5.47 2.04
N SER A 103 -20.60 -4.46 1.31
CA SER A 103 -21.11 -4.61 -0.06
C SER A 103 -20.02 -4.59 -1.13
N GLY A 104 -18.75 -4.39 -0.75
CA GLY A 104 -17.61 -4.36 -1.66
C GLY A 104 -17.31 -2.98 -2.27
N GLU A 105 -17.99 -1.91 -1.84
CA GLU A 105 -17.70 -0.57 -2.31
C GLU A 105 -16.43 -0.01 -1.63
N PRO A 106 -15.51 0.61 -2.37
CA PRO A 106 -14.38 1.30 -1.75
C PRO A 106 -14.85 2.43 -0.82
N THR A 107 -14.27 2.46 0.39
CA THR A 107 -14.38 3.58 1.33
C THR A 107 -13.08 4.37 1.40
N TRP A 108 -11.96 3.68 1.15
CA TRP A 108 -10.63 4.26 1.06
C TRP A 108 -9.79 3.48 0.07
N TRP A 109 -8.93 4.19 -0.67
CA TRP A 109 -8.10 3.65 -1.74
C TRP A 109 -6.71 4.24 -1.67
N ALA A 110 -5.68 3.40 -1.69
CA ALA A 110 -4.30 3.85 -1.74
C ALA A 110 -3.57 3.40 -3.01
N GLU A 111 -2.70 4.31 -3.47
CA GLU A 111 -1.76 4.09 -4.57
C GLU A 111 -0.35 4.37 -4.06
N CYS A 112 0.57 3.45 -4.34
CA CYS A 112 1.95 3.51 -3.88
C CYS A 112 2.90 3.74 -5.06
N GLY A 113 3.86 4.64 -4.90
CA GLY A 113 4.83 4.94 -5.95
C GLY A 113 4.22 5.84 -7.04
N SER A 114 4.45 5.50 -8.31
CA SER A 114 4.05 6.35 -9.44
C SER A 114 2.62 6.09 -9.89
N VAL A 115 1.79 7.13 -9.90
CA VAL A 115 0.39 7.08 -10.35
C VAL A 115 0.08 8.29 -11.22
N SER A 116 -0.73 8.08 -12.27
CA SER A 116 -1.12 9.13 -13.21
C SER A 116 -2.32 9.91 -12.70
N ALA A 117 -2.36 11.22 -12.96
CA ALA A 117 -3.51 12.06 -12.64
C ALA A 117 -4.80 11.56 -13.33
N ARG A 118 -4.69 11.04 -14.56
CA ARG A 118 -5.82 10.43 -15.28
C ARG A 118 -6.44 9.24 -14.54
N LYS A 119 -5.63 8.37 -13.93
CA LYS A 119 -6.13 7.25 -13.11
C LYS A 119 -6.87 7.80 -11.88
N LEU A 120 -6.26 8.76 -11.17
CA LEU A 120 -6.85 9.36 -9.98
C LEU A 120 -8.17 10.09 -10.27
N GLU A 121 -8.23 10.85 -11.37
CA GLU A 121 -9.43 11.52 -11.85
C GLU A 121 -10.54 10.50 -12.13
N ALA A 122 -10.24 9.43 -12.88
CA ALA A 122 -11.21 8.38 -13.18
C ALA A 122 -11.73 7.69 -11.91
N LEU A 123 -10.84 7.31 -10.99
CA LEU A 123 -11.21 6.70 -9.70
C LEU A 123 -12.07 7.65 -8.85
N SER A 124 -11.73 8.94 -8.83
CA SER A 124 -12.48 9.94 -8.05
C SER A 124 -13.92 10.13 -8.51
N ARG A 125 -14.17 9.93 -9.82
CA ARG A 125 -15.51 9.95 -10.42
C ARG A 125 -16.28 8.67 -10.16
N ALA A 126 -15.62 7.53 -10.31
CA ALA A 126 -16.23 6.21 -10.08
C ALA A 126 -16.59 5.99 -8.61
N HIS A 127 -15.79 6.55 -7.69
CA HIS A 127 -15.95 6.39 -6.24
C HIS A 127 -16.02 7.76 -5.54
N PRO A 128 -17.11 8.52 -5.70
CA PRO A 128 -17.22 9.90 -5.21
C PRO A 128 -17.24 10.01 -3.67
N ARG A 129 -17.45 8.90 -2.96
CA ARG A 129 -17.46 8.83 -1.49
C ARG A 129 -16.14 8.32 -0.90
N SER A 130 -15.22 7.83 -1.73
CA SER A 130 -13.95 7.29 -1.25
C SER A 130 -12.96 8.40 -0.89
N ARG A 131 -12.16 8.13 0.14
CA ARG A 131 -10.92 8.87 0.38
C ARG A 131 -9.76 8.20 -0.35
N PHE A 132 -8.75 8.98 -0.72
CA PHE A 132 -7.61 8.52 -1.49
C PHE A 132 -6.30 8.91 -0.84
N THR A 133 -5.35 7.97 -0.75
CA THR A 133 -4.01 8.23 -0.24
C THR A 133 -2.97 7.88 -1.30
N ILE A 134 -2.10 8.83 -1.64
CA ILE A 134 -0.99 8.59 -2.56
C ILE A 134 0.30 8.54 -1.76
N ALA A 135 0.94 7.37 -1.72
CA ALA A 135 2.16 7.17 -0.96
C ALA A 135 3.40 7.25 -1.86
N LYS A 136 4.40 8.02 -1.42
CA LYS A 136 5.68 8.21 -2.10
C LYS A 136 6.84 7.72 -1.25
N TRP A 137 7.91 7.32 -1.93
CA TRP A 137 9.19 6.99 -1.31
C TRP A 137 10.14 8.19 -1.44
N GLY A 138 10.73 8.64 -0.34
CA GLY A 138 11.81 9.63 -0.31
C GLY A 138 11.51 10.98 -0.96
N ARG A 139 10.24 11.35 -1.17
CA ARG A 139 9.88 12.59 -1.85
C ARG A 139 9.84 13.76 -0.87
N SER A 140 10.80 14.67 -1.01
CA SER A 140 10.91 15.85 -0.15
C SER A 140 9.99 17.00 -0.54
N ASP A 141 9.70 17.22 -1.84
CA ASP A 141 8.73 18.24 -2.28
C ASP A 141 7.32 17.64 -2.41
N LEU A 142 6.68 17.38 -1.27
CA LEU A 142 5.33 16.85 -1.23
C LEU A 142 4.28 17.92 -1.49
N ARG A 143 4.49 19.14 -0.98
CA ARG A 143 3.63 20.31 -1.22
C ARG A 143 3.51 20.66 -2.70
N GLY A 144 4.62 20.73 -3.44
CA GLY A 144 4.60 21.02 -4.87
C GLY A 144 3.88 19.92 -5.65
N TYR A 145 4.08 18.66 -5.28
CA TYR A 145 3.35 17.54 -5.86
C TYR A 145 1.84 17.58 -5.55
N ALA A 146 1.46 17.90 -4.31
CA ALA A 146 0.07 18.05 -3.92
C ALA A 146 -0.61 19.18 -4.70
N ALA A 147 0.09 20.30 -4.94
CA ALA A 147 -0.41 21.39 -5.77
C ALA A 147 -0.63 20.95 -7.24
N GLN A 148 0.30 20.19 -7.82
CA GLN A 148 0.14 19.63 -9.17
C GLN A 148 -1.05 18.67 -9.27
N LEU A 149 -1.22 17.80 -8.28
CA LEU A 149 -2.36 16.88 -8.23
C LEU A 149 -3.68 17.64 -8.08
N ARG A 150 -3.74 18.63 -7.18
CA ARG A 150 -4.93 19.47 -6.97
C ARG A 150 -5.35 20.18 -8.25
N ALA A 151 -4.39 20.69 -9.03
CA ALA A 151 -4.67 21.32 -10.32
C ALA A 151 -5.15 20.34 -11.41
N SER A 152 -4.84 19.06 -11.27
CA SER A 152 -5.20 18.02 -12.26
C SER A 152 -6.50 17.27 -11.93
N LEU A 153 -7.02 17.42 -10.72
CA LEU A 153 -8.21 16.74 -10.24
C LEU A 153 -9.46 17.64 -10.33
N PRO A 154 -10.67 17.07 -10.43
CA PRO A 154 -11.90 17.84 -10.27
C PRO A 154 -11.92 18.58 -8.93
N ALA A 155 -12.38 19.83 -8.92
CA ALA A 155 -12.32 20.70 -7.74
C ALA A 155 -13.09 20.13 -6.54
N ASP A 156 -14.21 19.45 -6.79
CA ASP A 156 -15.02 18.76 -5.79
C ASP A 156 -14.38 17.46 -5.27
N ALA A 157 -13.37 16.94 -5.99
CA ALA A 157 -12.66 15.72 -5.66
C ALA A 157 -11.37 15.94 -4.87
N ALA A 158 -10.68 17.06 -5.07
CA ALA A 158 -9.35 17.30 -4.50
C ALA A 158 -9.29 17.06 -2.98
N GLY A 159 -10.25 17.58 -2.21
CA GLY A 159 -10.31 17.43 -0.75
C GLY A 159 -10.48 15.99 -0.23
N ARG A 160 -10.67 15.02 -1.12
CA ARG A 160 -10.71 13.58 -0.78
C ARG A 160 -9.33 12.91 -0.84
N PHE A 161 -8.33 13.60 -1.36
CA PHE A 161 -6.97 13.08 -1.53
C PHE A 161 -6.05 13.57 -0.43
N GLU A 162 -5.13 12.71 -0.04
CA GLU A 162 -3.92 13.08 0.68
C GLU A 162 -2.71 12.45 0.01
N VAL A 163 -1.55 13.07 0.21
CA VAL A 163 -0.27 12.52 -0.20
C VAL A 163 0.58 12.36 1.05
N ILE A 164 1.27 11.23 1.16
CA ILE A 164 2.26 10.97 2.20
C ILE A 164 3.59 10.59 1.57
N SER A 165 4.68 10.88 2.26
CA SER A 165 6.00 10.36 1.88
C SER A 165 6.68 9.67 3.05
N TRP A 166 7.30 8.54 2.77
CA TRP A 166 8.15 7.82 3.70
C TRP A 166 9.62 8.22 3.51
N PRO A 167 10.42 8.30 4.58
CA PRO A 167 11.87 8.42 4.45
C PRO A 167 12.46 7.09 3.94
N ALA A 168 13.64 7.14 3.31
CA ALA A 168 14.24 5.97 2.66
C ALA A 168 14.63 4.85 3.63
N ASP A 169 14.90 5.19 4.90
CA ASP A 169 15.26 4.28 5.98
C ASP A 169 14.04 3.74 6.75
N ALA A 170 12.81 4.11 6.35
CA ALA A 170 11.59 3.68 7.06
C ALA A 170 11.51 2.17 7.29
N PRO A 171 11.85 1.27 6.33
CA PRO A 171 11.79 -0.17 6.56
C PRO A 171 12.69 -0.65 7.70
N GLU A 172 13.89 -0.08 7.82
CA GLU A 172 14.85 -0.49 8.84
C GLU A 172 14.39 -0.07 10.25
N ARG A 173 13.64 1.04 10.34
CA ARG A 173 13.10 1.55 11.60
C ARG A 173 11.75 0.93 11.97
N CYS A 174 10.93 0.63 10.96
CA CYS A 174 9.50 0.34 11.14
C CYS A 174 9.16 -1.14 10.93
N ILE A 175 10.09 -1.97 10.44
CA ILE A 175 9.82 -3.38 10.16
C ILE A 175 10.84 -4.25 10.87
N ASP A 176 10.37 -5.17 11.71
CA ASP A 176 11.22 -6.14 12.38
C ASP A 176 11.63 -7.27 11.43
N GLN A 177 12.67 -8.01 11.80
CA GLN A 177 13.14 -9.17 11.02
C GLN A 177 12.07 -10.27 10.86
N ASP A 178 11.15 -10.34 11.82
CA ASP A 178 10.03 -11.28 11.80
C ASP A 178 8.83 -10.74 10.99
N GLY A 179 8.95 -9.57 10.36
CA GLY A 179 7.90 -8.93 9.57
C GLY A 179 6.86 -8.14 10.37
N ALA A 180 7.04 -7.93 11.68
CA ALA A 180 6.18 -7.02 12.43
C ALA A 180 6.40 -5.56 11.98
N VAL A 181 5.31 -4.83 11.72
CA VAL A 181 5.32 -3.45 11.22
C VAL A 181 4.84 -2.50 12.31
N HIS A 182 5.74 -1.60 12.74
CA HIS A 182 5.55 -0.57 13.74
C HIS A 182 5.58 0.78 13.07
N VAL A 183 4.40 1.38 12.88
CA VAL A 183 4.29 2.67 12.18
C VAL A 183 3.32 3.61 12.87
N SER A 184 3.61 4.89 12.73
CA SER A 184 2.77 6.02 13.10
C SER A 184 2.88 7.13 12.05
N PHE A 185 2.04 8.17 12.18
CA PHE A 185 2.15 9.34 11.31
C PHE A 185 3.46 10.13 11.55
N ASP A 186 4.11 9.97 12.70
CA ASP A 186 5.38 10.64 13.04
C ASP A 186 6.58 10.02 12.29
N ASP A 187 6.40 8.84 11.70
CA ASP A 187 7.43 8.17 10.89
C ASP A 187 7.45 8.65 9.43
N LEU A 188 6.48 9.48 9.03
CA LEU A 188 6.43 10.07 7.70
C LEU A 188 7.44 11.21 7.56
N LEU A 189 8.00 11.35 6.36
CA LEU A 189 8.81 12.52 6.01
C LEU A 189 7.93 13.77 5.91
N ASP A 190 6.75 13.64 5.29
CA ASP A 190 5.77 14.71 5.12
C ASP A 190 4.38 14.13 4.79
N ARG A 191 3.34 14.93 5.01
CA ARG A 191 1.94 14.64 4.71
C ARG A 191 1.19 15.91 4.30
N GLU A 192 0.52 15.86 3.17
CA GLU A 192 -0.26 16.98 2.63
C GLU A 192 -1.68 16.51 2.26
N VAL A 193 -2.70 17.25 2.70
CA VAL A 193 -4.09 17.04 2.27
C VAL A 193 -4.40 17.99 1.11
N LEU A 194 -5.05 17.46 0.07
CA LEU A 194 -5.42 18.23 -1.12
C LEU A 194 -6.68 19.07 -0.91
#